data_AF-A0A4R4IB41-F1
#
_entry.id   AF-A0A4R4IB41-F1
#
_cell.length_a   1.000
_cell.length_b   1.000
_cell.length_c   1.000
_cell.angle_alpha   90.00
_cell.angle_beta   90.00
_cell.angle_gamma   90.00
#
_symmetry.space_group_name_H-M   'P 1'
#
loop_
_entity.id
_entity.type
_entity.pdbx_description
1 polymer ?
#
loop_
_entity_poly.entity_id
_entity_poly.type
_entity_poly.pdbx_seq_one_letter_code
_entity_poly.pdbx_strand_id
1 'polypeptide(L)'
;MVSTTFLIGAGLLAAIATGIVLWPLWRDGKRRIWGTLVAAAIVATLGLYQWLGTPAALQLPDGQSTDAPRTLEEGITQLQAALEKNPARADGWLLLARSQLELGRTTEAAAAYERAVQLAPDEAPLLVEAAQARARANPQSLFDDTAVQWLQHARQVAPDNERAIWLTGIVQRQRGQDEAAAATWESLLSRLEPAAATALQEQIDIARGKTPPPAQASATPTAGTSPSPGLSVTVTLAPALAARAAAGQDTVFVIARVPGGPPMPVAVQRHPVQASPLTVTLSDADSPMPTQKLSELTRVEVFARLSASGTAMRQEGDVESAPITLDLPTDKVVQITLGQP
;
A
#
# COMPACT_ATOMS: atom_id res chain seq x y z
N MET A 1 20.16 -17.78 -20.95
CA MET A 1 20.94 -19.03 -21.18
C MET A 1 21.27 -19.63 -19.82
N VAL A 2 20.49 -20.61 -19.34
CA VAL A 2 21.03 -21.47 -18.27
C VAL A 2 22.14 -22.24 -18.95
N SER A 3 23.39 -21.97 -18.58
CA SER A 3 24.51 -22.68 -19.16
C SER A 3 24.27 -24.16 -18.96
N THR A 4 24.57 -25.00 -19.94
CA THR A 4 24.80 -26.44 -19.74
C THR A 4 25.61 -26.72 -18.47
N THR A 5 26.51 -25.80 -18.14
CA THR A 5 27.26 -25.65 -16.89
C THR A 5 26.44 -25.75 -15.59
N PHE A 6 25.22 -25.18 -15.50
CA PHE A 6 24.37 -25.26 -14.30
C PHE A 6 23.72 -26.64 -14.16
N LEU A 7 23.20 -27.21 -15.25
CA LEU A 7 22.63 -28.56 -15.25
C LEU A 7 23.71 -29.62 -14.97
N ILE A 8 24.91 -29.42 -15.53
CA ILE A 8 26.09 -30.22 -15.23
C ILE A 8 26.43 -30.06 -13.74
N GLY A 9 26.47 -28.83 -13.21
CA GLY A 9 26.78 -28.55 -11.80
C GLY A 9 25.79 -29.20 -10.82
N ALA A 10 24.49 -29.11 -11.09
CA ALA A 10 23.45 -29.74 -10.28
C ALA A 10 23.54 -31.28 -10.34
N GLY A 11 23.77 -31.85 -11.53
CA GLY A 11 24.01 -33.28 -11.70
C GLY A 11 25.27 -33.77 -10.99
N LEU A 12 26.34 -32.96 -11.01
CA LEU A 12 27.62 -33.27 -10.35
C LEU A 12 27.49 -33.22 -8.83
N LEU A 13 26.78 -32.23 -8.28
CA LEU A 13 26.46 -32.14 -6.85
C LEU A 13 25.60 -33.31 -6.38
N ALA A 14 24.57 -33.68 -7.14
CA ALA A 14 23.75 -34.85 -6.83
C ALA A 14 24.56 -36.15 -6.88
N ALA A 15 25.45 -36.31 -7.87
CA ALA A 15 26.35 -37.46 -7.96
C ALA A 15 27.37 -37.51 -6.81
N ILE A 16 27.92 -36.37 -6.39
CA ILE A 16 28.83 -36.27 -5.24
C ILE A 16 28.11 -36.62 -3.94
N ALA A 17 26.93 -36.04 -3.69
CA ALA A 17 26.15 -36.31 -2.50
C ALA A 17 25.76 -37.79 -2.40
N THR A 18 25.30 -38.38 -3.51
CA THR A 18 24.93 -39.80 -3.59
C THR A 18 26.18 -40.69 -3.45
N GLY A 19 27.31 -40.28 -4.00
CA GLY A 19 28.59 -40.97 -3.86
C GLY A 19 29.13 -40.98 -2.44
N ILE A 20 28.96 -39.90 -1.68
CA ILE A 20 29.32 -39.80 -0.25
C ILE A 20 28.42 -40.70 0.60
N VAL A 21 27.09 -40.68 0.35
CA VAL A 21 26.12 -41.49 1.11
C VAL A 21 26.29 -42.98 0.85
N LEU A 22 26.65 -43.38 -0.38
CA LEU A 22 26.83 -44.78 -0.75
C LEU A 22 28.31 -45.25 -0.70
N TRP A 23 29.25 -44.39 -0.28
CA TRP A 23 30.66 -44.71 -0.08
C TRP A 23 30.93 -46.01 0.72
N PRO A 24 30.14 -46.37 1.76
CA PRO A 24 30.34 -47.60 2.52
C PRO A 24 30.18 -48.87 1.66
N LEU A 25 29.24 -48.86 0.70
CA LEU A 25 28.98 -50.00 -0.20
C LEU A 25 30.11 -50.24 -1.21
N TRP A 26 30.95 -49.23 -1.45
CA TRP A 26 32.13 -49.36 -2.31
C TRP A 26 33.28 -50.09 -1.61
N ARG A 27 33.36 -49.99 -0.27
CA ARG A 27 34.31 -50.74 0.56
C ARG A 27 33.95 -52.22 0.68
N ASP A 28 32.66 -52.56 0.64
CA ASP A 28 32.17 -53.95 0.77
C ASP A 28 32.21 -54.77 -0.54
N GLY A 29 32.90 -54.30 -1.58
CA GLY A 29 33.07 -55.02 -2.85
C GLY A 29 31.84 -55.02 -3.78
N LYS A 30 30.73 -54.39 -3.39
CA LYS A 30 29.47 -54.32 -4.16
C LYS A 30 29.43 -53.17 -5.18
N ARG A 31 30.52 -52.99 -5.93
CA ARG A 31 30.72 -51.87 -6.88
C ARG A 31 29.65 -51.78 -7.98
N ARG A 32 29.10 -52.92 -8.41
CA ARG A 32 27.99 -52.98 -9.39
C ARG A 32 26.69 -52.36 -8.83
N ILE A 33 26.36 -52.65 -7.57
CA ILE A 33 25.14 -52.16 -6.92
C ILE A 33 25.24 -50.65 -6.67
N TRP A 34 26.43 -50.17 -6.33
CA TRP A 34 26.72 -48.75 -6.18
C TRP A 34 26.49 -47.97 -7.48
N GLY A 35 27.05 -48.45 -8.60
CA GLY A 35 26.88 -47.81 -9.91
C GLY A 35 25.42 -47.77 -10.37
N THR A 36 24.65 -48.84 -10.13
CA THR A 36 23.22 -48.87 -10.47
C THR A 36 22.39 -47.91 -9.64
N LEU A 37 22.69 -47.74 -8.35
CA LEU A 37 21.95 -46.84 -7.47
C LEU A 37 22.20 -45.37 -7.79
N VAL A 38 23.44 -44.99 -8.11
CA VAL A 38 23.77 -43.62 -8.54
C VAL A 38 23.10 -43.29 -9.87
N ALA A 39 23.16 -44.20 -10.84
CA ALA A 39 22.47 -44.03 -12.11
C ALA A 39 20.95 -43.91 -11.94
N ALA A 40 20.35 -44.75 -11.09
CA ALA A 40 18.93 -44.69 -10.78
C ALA A 40 18.53 -43.36 -10.11
N ALA A 41 19.35 -42.84 -9.19
CA ALA A 41 19.08 -41.55 -8.55
C ALA A 41 19.14 -40.38 -9.54
N ILE A 42 20.11 -40.38 -10.46
CA ILE A 42 20.21 -39.37 -11.53
C ILE A 42 18.98 -39.43 -12.44
N VAL A 43 18.59 -40.63 -12.90
CA VAL A 43 17.41 -40.81 -13.74
C VAL A 43 16.13 -40.43 -13.01
N ALA A 44 15.99 -40.78 -11.73
CA ALA A 44 14.86 -40.40 -10.91
C ALA A 44 14.78 -38.88 -10.74
N THR A 45 15.92 -38.21 -10.53
CA THR A 45 15.99 -36.74 -10.40
C THR A 45 15.63 -36.05 -11.71
N LEU A 46 16.15 -36.53 -12.83
CA LEU A 46 15.79 -36.06 -14.18
C LEU A 46 14.31 -36.32 -14.48
N GLY A 47 13.78 -37.48 -14.11
CA GLY A 47 12.36 -37.81 -14.27
C GLY A 47 11.46 -36.93 -13.40
N LEU A 48 11.84 -36.68 -12.15
CA LEU A 48 11.13 -35.77 -11.25
C LEU A 48 11.16 -34.33 -11.78
N TYR A 49 12.28 -33.90 -12.34
CA TYR A 49 12.42 -32.58 -12.97
C TYR A 49 11.56 -32.46 -14.23
N GLN A 50 11.43 -33.52 -15.03
CA GLN A 50 10.55 -33.55 -16.19
C GLN A 50 9.07 -33.59 -15.79
N TRP A 51 8.74 -34.20 -14.65
CA TRP A 51 7.36 -34.37 -14.20
C TRP A 51 6.84 -33.18 -13.37
N LEU A 52 7.68 -32.61 -12.49
CA LEU A 52 7.32 -31.53 -11.58
C LEU A 52 7.85 -30.16 -12.02
N GLY A 53 8.87 -30.14 -12.88
CA GLY A 53 9.43 -28.91 -13.45
C GLY A 53 8.77 -28.51 -14.76
N THR A 54 9.03 -27.27 -15.19
CA THR A 54 8.63 -26.75 -16.51
C THR A 54 9.84 -26.74 -17.47
N PRO A 55 10.24 -27.88 -18.05
CA PRO A 55 11.38 -27.95 -18.98
C PRO A 55 11.18 -27.05 -20.21
N ALA A 56 9.92 -26.80 -20.59
CA ALA A 56 9.52 -25.88 -21.65
C ALA A 56 9.88 -24.41 -21.37
N ALA A 57 10.04 -24.01 -20.10
CA ALA A 57 10.52 -22.66 -19.77
C ALA A 57 12.01 -22.45 -20.13
N LEU A 58 12.75 -23.54 -20.38
CA LEU A 58 14.17 -23.50 -20.76
C LEU A 58 14.38 -23.64 -22.28
N GLN A 59 13.39 -24.12 -23.02
CA GLN A 59 13.42 -24.22 -24.47
C GLN A 59 12.75 -22.98 -25.08
N LEU A 60 13.48 -21.86 -25.07
CA LEU A 60 13.11 -20.73 -25.92
C LEU A 60 13.56 -21.04 -27.36
N PRO A 61 12.66 -20.99 -28.36
CA PRO A 61 13.05 -21.10 -29.76
C PRO A 61 14.03 -19.99 -30.13
N ASP A 62 15.15 -20.36 -30.74
CA ASP A 62 16.12 -19.42 -31.30
C ASP A 62 15.42 -18.44 -32.24
N GLY A 63 15.22 -17.19 -31.81
CA GLY A 63 14.60 -16.14 -32.62
C GLY A 63 13.62 -15.22 -31.90
N GLN A 64 13.13 -15.55 -30.70
CA GLN A 64 12.43 -14.59 -29.85
C GLN A 64 13.37 -14.07 -28.76
N SER A 65 13.98 -12.93 -29.01
CA SER A 65 14.66 -12.13 -28.01
C SER A 65 13.76 -11.99 -26.78
N THR A 66 14.15 -12.61 -25.67
CA THR A 66 13.65 -12.23 -24.35
C THR A 66 14.29 -10.88 -24.02
N ASP A 67 13.85 -9.81 -24.67
CA ASP A 67 13.90 -8.52 -24.02
C ASP A 67 12.92 -8.67 -22.86
N ALA A 68 13.47 -8.94 -21.65
CA ALA A 68 12.68 -8.78 -20.44
C ALA A 68 12.00 -7.41 -20.56
N PRO A 69 10.68 -7.33 -20.40
CA PRO A 69 9.95 -6.10 -20.65
C PRO A 69 10.61 -4.98 -19.87
N ARG A 70 11.04 -3.92 -20.57
CA ARG A 70 11.76 -2.81 -19.94
C ARG A 70 10.81 -1.93 -19.15
N THR A 71 9.53 -2.00 -19.49
CA THR A 71 8.43 -1.29 -18.83
C THR A 71 7.29 -2.24 -18.46
N LEU A 72 6.47 -1.83 -17.50
CA LEU A 72 5.31 -2.60 -17.07
C LEU A 72 4.27 -2.73 -18.19
N GLU A 73 4.14 -1.72 -19.05
CA GLU A 73 3.25 -1.69 -20.21
C GLU A 73 3.63 -2.74 -21.27
N GLU A 74 4.93 -2.87 -21.56
CA GLU A 74 5.45 -3.91 -22.46
C GLU A 74 5.17 -5.31 -21.88
N GLY A 75 5.37 -5.47 -20.57
CA GLY A 75 5.08 -6.72 -19.85
C GLY A 75 3.61 -7.11 -19.93
N ILE A 76 2.69 -6.15 -19.74
CA ILE A 76 1.25 -6.36 -19.90
C ILE A 76 0.91 -6.78 -21.32
N THR A 77 1.49 -6.13 -22.33
CA THR A 77 1.23 -6.46 -23.75
C THR A 77 1.68 -7.88 -24.08
N GLN A 78 2.88 -8.27 -23.63
CA GLN A 78 3.38 -9.64 -23.80
C GLN A 78 2.51 -10.66 -23.05
N LEU A 79 2.08 -10.33 -21.83
CA LEU A 79 1.23 -11.19 -21.02
C LEU A 79 -0.15 -11.39 -21.66
N GLN A 80 -0.75 -10.34 -22.22
CA GLN A 80 -1.99 -10.42 -22.99
C GLN A 80 -1.84 -11.35 -24.20
N ALA A 81 -0.79 -11.18 -25.00
CA ALA A 81 -0.53 -12.06 -26.15
C ALA A 81 -0.28 -13.52 -25.73
N ALA A 82 0.31 -13.76 -24.55
CA ALA A 82 0.48 -15.10 -24.01
C ALA A 82 -0.86 -15.72 -23.55
N LEU A 83 -1.74 -14.92 -22.95
CA LEU A 83 -3.07 -15.35 -22.51
C LEU A 83 -4.04 -15.57 -23.67
N GLU A 84 -3.89 -14.87 -24.78
CA GLU A 84 -4.63 -15.16 -26.02
C GLU A 84 -4.32 -16.57 -26.55
N LYS A 85 -3.06 -16.99 -26.46
CA LYS A 85 -2.63 -18.34 -26.89
C LYS A 85 -3.03 -19.42 -25.90
N ASN A 86 -3.03 -19.10 -24.61
CA ASN A 86 -3.40 -20.04 -23.55
C ASN A 86 -4.33 -19.36 -22.52
N PRO A 87 -5.65 -19.27 -22.82
CA PRO A 87 -6.59 -18.53 -22.01
C PRO A 87 -7.00 -19.25 -20.72
N ALA A 88 -6.67 -20.53 -20.55
CA ALA A 88 -7.11 -21.36 -19.44
C ALA A 88 -6.23 -21.21 -18.17
N ARG A 89 -5.38 -20.17 -18.08
CA ARG A 89 -4.46 -19.97 -16.95
C ARG A 89 -4.96 -18.89 -16.00
N ALA A 90 -5.58 -19.29 -14.89
CA ALA A 90 -6.07 -18.36 -13.85
C ALA A 90 -4.96 -17.41 -13.35
N ASP A 91 -3.77 -17.95 -13.04
CA ASP A 91 -2.63 -17.19 -12.51
C ASP A 91 -2.14 -16.11 -13.46
N GLY A 92 -2.23 -16.36 -14.77
CA GLY A 92 -1.84 -15.39 -15.79
C GLY A 92 -2.82 -14.22 -15.86
N TRP A 93 -4.12 -14.51 -15.78
CA TRP A 93 -5.16 -13.47 -15.69
C TRP A 93 -5.06 -12.67 -14.39
N LEU A 94 -4.75 -13.32 -13.27
CA LEU A 94 -4.50 -12.65 -12.00
C LEU A 94 -3.29 -11.71 -12.07
N LEU A 95 -2.18 -12.16 -12.64
CA LEU A 95 -0.99 -11.33 -12.84
C LEU A 95 -1.32 -10.12 -13.72
N LEU A 96 -2.05 -10.34 -14.82
CA LEU A 96 -2.47 -9.27 -15.72
C LEU A 96 -3.31 -8.22 -14.97
N ALA A 97 -4.26 -8.67 -14.16
CA ALA A 97 -5.14 -7.80 -13.40
C ALA A 97 -4.36 -6.96 -12.37
N ARG A 98 -3.41 -7.56 -11.66
CA ARG A 98 -2.53 -6.85 -10.71
C ARG A 98 -1.65 -5.81 -11.41
N SER A 99 -1.01 -6.19 -12.52
CA SER A 99 -0.19 -5.27 -13.32
C SER A 99 -1.01 -4.10 -13.86
N GLN A 100 -2.26 -4.32 -14.25
CA GLN A 100 -3.16 -3.25 -14.71
C GLN A 100 -3.59 -2.33 -13.55
N LEU A 101 -3.84 -2.87 -12.36
CA LEU A 101 -4.10 -2.05 -11.17
C LEU A 101 -2.93 -1.15 -10.80
N GLU A 102 -1.69 -1.64 -10.93
CA GLU A 102 -0.47 -0.87 -10.68
C GLU A 102 -0.39 0.37 -11.60
N LEU A 103 -0.87 0.24 -12.84
CA LEU A 103 -0.97 1.32 -13.82
C LEU A 103 -2.24 2.18 -13.68
N GLY A 104 -3.06 1.94 -12.65
CA GLY A 104 -4.33 2.64 -12.43
C GLY A 104 -5.45 2.29 -13.42
N ARG A 105 -5.27 1.24 -14.24
CA ARG A 105 -6.24 0.75 -15.23
C ARG A 105 -7.29 -0.14 -14.56
N THR A 106 -8.14 0.46 -13.74
CA THR A 106 -9.08 -0.26 -12.86
C THR A 106 -10.14 -1.06 -13.63
N THR A 107 -10.64 -0.53 -14.75
CA THR A 107 -11.66 -1.21 -15.58
C THR A 107 -11.10 -2.45 -16.24
N GLU A 108 -9.93 -2.36 -16.88
CA GLU A 108 -9.27 -3.50 -17.51
C GLU A 108 -8.89 -4.56 -16.47
N ALA A 109 -8.38 -4.11 -15.31
CA ALA A 109 -8.04 -5.01 -14.22
C ALA A 109 -9.26 -5.79 -13.72
N ALA A 110 -10.40 -5.13 -13.54
CA ALA A 110 -11.64 -5.80 -13.14
C ALA A 110 -12.06 -6.88 -14.14
N ALA A 111 -11.92 -6.63 -15.44
CA ALA A 111 -12.20 -7.63 -16.48
C ALA A 111 -11.22 -8.81 -16.45
N ALA A 112 -9.94 -8.57 -16.21
CA ALA A 112 -8.95 -9.65 -16.06
C ALA A 112 -9.19 -10.48 -14.79
N TYR A 113 -9.55 -9.86 -13.67
CA TYR A 113 -9.96 -10.56 -12.45
C TYR A 113 -11.19 -11.42 -12.66
N GLU A 114 -12.19 -10.94 -13.42
CA GLU A 114 -13.39 -11.71 -13.74
C GLU A 114 -13.03 -13.01 -14.49
N ARG A 115 -12.05 -12.95 -15.41
CA ARG A 115 -11.56 -14.16 -16.10
C ARG A 115 -10.78 -15.09 -15.18
N ALA A 116 -9.97 -14.55 -14.29
CA ALA A 116 -9.28 -15.35 -13.28
C ALA A 116 -10.30 -16.10 -12.40
N VAL A 117 -11.35 -15.43 -11.92
CA VAL A 117 -12.40 -16.04 -11.09
C VAL A 117 -13.18 -17.11 -11.85
N GLN A 118 -13.48 -16.92 -13.13
CA GLN A 118 -14.13 -17.94 -13.96
C GLN A 118 -13.30 -19.24 -14.06
N LEU A 119 -11.97 -19.14 -14.02
CA LEU A 119 -11.06 -20.28 -14.13
C LEU A 119 -10.73 -20.92 -12.78
N ALA A 120 -10.75 -20.14 -11.70
CA ALA A 120 -10.48 -20.58 -10.33
C ALA A 120 -11.54 -20.01 -9.37
N PRO A 121 -12.79 -20.53 -9.42
CA PRO A 121 -13.92 -19.95 -8.69
C PRO A 121 -13.85 -20.16 -7.17
N ASP A 122 -13.05 -21.11 -6.70
CA ASP A 122 -12.98 -21.48 -5.28
C ASP A 122 -11.74 -20.91 -4.56
N GLU A 123 -10.99 -20.03 -5.21
CA GLU A 123 -9.83 -19.38 -4.58
C GLU A 123 -10.26 -18.14 -3.79
N ALA A 124 -10.43 -18.29 -2.47
CA ALA A 124 -10.90 -17.21 -1.61
C ALA A 124 -10.09 -15.89 -1.72
N PRO A 125 -8.74 -15.89 -1.77
CA PRO A 125 -7.97 -14.66 -1.96
C PRO A 125 -8.27 -13.98 -3.29
N LEU A 126 -8.42 -14.77 -4.36
CA LEU A 126 -8.72 -14.27 -5.70
C LEU A 126 -10.11 -13.61 -5.76
N LEU A 127 -11.13 -14.25 -5.19
CA LEU A 127 -12.49 -13.71 -5.13
C LEU A 127 -12.54 -12.36 -4.39
N VAL A 128 -11.80 -12.24 -3.30
CA VAL A 128 -11.71 -11.01 -2.49
C VAL A 128 -11.02 -9.89 -3.25
N GLU A 129 -9.90 -10.18 -3.91
CA GLU A 129 -9.18 -9.22 -4.76
C GLU A 129 -10.03 -8.78 -5.96
N ALA A 130 -10.71 -9.71 -6.62
CA ALA A 130 -11.60 -9.45 -7.74
C ALA A 130 -12.78 -8.56 -7.36
N ALA A 131 -13.45 -8.86 -6.23
CA ALA A 131 -14.55 -8.05 -5.72
C ALA A 131 -14.10 -6.61 -5.42
N GLN A 132 -12.92 -6.45 -4.82
CA GLN A 132 -12.37 -5.13 -4.54
C GLN A 132 -11.99 -4.37 -5.82
N ALA A 133 -11.34 -5.04 -6.78
CA ALA A 133 -10.99 -4.43 -8.06
C ALA A 133 -12.23 -3.95 -8.83
N ARG A 134 -13.28 -4.78 -8.83
CA ARG A 134 -14.58 -4.46 -9.43
C ARG A 134 -15.24 -3.25 -8.78
N ALA A 135 -15.19 -3.15 -7.44
CA ALA A 135 -15.67 -1.97 -6.74
C ALA A 135 -14.86 -0.72 -7.11
N ARG A 136 -13.53 -0.79 -7.22
CA ARG A 136 -12.68 0.36 -7.64
C ARG A 136 -12.90 0.78 -9.09
N ALA A 137 -13.32 -0.13 -9.96
CA ALA A 137 -13.69 0.19 -11.34
C ALA A 137 -15.04 0.93 -11.43
N ASN A 138 -15.87 0.82 -10.39
CA ASN A 138 -17.12 1.58 -10.32
C ASN A 138 -16.81 3.06 -9.97
N PRO A 139 -17.34 4.05 -10.72
CA PRO A 139 -17.14 5.47 -10.43
C PRO A 139 -17.53 5.90 -9.01
N GLN A 140 -18.48 5.20 -8.39
CA GLN A 140 -18.96 5.46 -7.04
C GLN A 140 -18.27 4.57 -5.97
N SER A 141 -17.29 3.74 -6.37
CA SER A 141 -16.62 2.77 -5.50
C SER A 141 -17.57 1.81 -4.77
N LEU A 142 -18.70 1.50 -5.42
CA LEU A 142 -19.74 0.62 -4.89
C LEU A 142 -19.49 -0.85 -5.28
N PHE A 143 -19.79 -1.75 -4.35
CA PHE A 143 -19.82 -3.19 -4.62
C PHE A 143 -21.16 -3.57 -5.26
N ASP A 144 -21.12 -4.00 -6.52
CA ASP A 144 -22.28 -4.54 -7.20
C ASP A 144 -22.59 -5.99 -6.76
N ASP A 145 -23.73 -6.53 -7.23
CA ASP A 145 -24.18 -7.85 -6.79
C ASP A 145 -23.22 -8.99 -7.14
N THR A 146 -22.43 -8.82 -8.21
CA THR A 146 -21.40 -9.81 -8.58
C THR A 146 -20.25 -9.79 -7.57
N ALA A 147 -19.75 -8.60 -7.21
CA ALA A 147 -18.72 -8.46 -6.19
C ALA A 147 -19.20 -9.00 -4.83
N VAL A 148 -20.47 -8.77 -4.48
CA VAL A 148 -21.06 -9.32 -3.24
C VAL A 148 -21.13 -10.85 -3.28
N GLN A 149 -21.52 -11.45 -4.40
CA GLN A 149 -21.53 -12.91 -4.55
C GLN A 149 -20.13 -13.50 -4.39
N TRP A 150 -19.10 -12.88 -4.98
CA TRP A 150 -17.71 -13.33 -4.79
C TRP A 150 -17.25 -13.23 -3.35
N LEU A 151 -17.58 -12.16 -2.63
CA LEU A 151 -17.26 -12.03 -1.20
C LEU A 151 -18.00 -13.08 -0.36
N GLN A 152 -19.26 -13.36 -0.68
CA GLN A 152 -20.02 -14.41 0.01
C GLN A 152 -19.42 -15.79 -0.23
N HIS A 153 -19.06 -16.11 -1.47
CA HIS A 153 -18.40 -17.38 -1.83
C HIS A 153 -17.04 -17.50 -1.15
N ALA A 154 -16.24 -16.43 -1.16
CA ALA A 154 -14.95 -16.40 -0.46
C ALA A 154 -15.09 -16.71 1.04
N ARG A 155 -16.16 -16.22 1.69
CA ARG A 155 -16.46 -16.53 3.09
C ARG A 155 -16.99 -17.93 3.32
N GLN A 156 -17.57 -18.58 2.32
CA GLN A 156 -17.94 -20.00 2.41
C GLN A 156 -16.70 -20.89 2.32
N VAL A 157 -15.77 -20.57 1.42
CA VAL A 157 -14.52 -21.33 1.26
C VAL A 157 -13.55 -21.07 2.41
N ALA A 158 -13.37 -19.81 2.79
CA ALA A 158 -12.47 -19.39 3.86
C ALA A 158 -13.21 -18.45 4.84
N PRO A 159 -13.94 -19.02 5.83
CA PRO A 159 -14.69 -18.24 6.82
C PRO A 159 -13.85 -17.25 7.62
N ASP A 160 -12.57 -17.57 7.79
CA ASP A 160 -11.61 -16.82 8.59
C ASP A 160 -10.83 -15.76 7.79
N ASN A 161 -11.14 -15.57 6.51
CA ASN A 161 -10.46 -14.56 5.70
C ASN A 161 -10.80 -13.14 6.18
N GLU A 162 -9.86 -12.54 6.90
CA GLU A 162 -9.98 -11.21 7.50
C GLU A 162 -10.38 -10.12 6.49
N ARG A 163 -9.79 -10.15 5.30
CA ARG A 163 -10.07 -9.18 4.23
C ARG A 163 -11.48 -9.35 3.68
N ALA A 164 -11.97 -10.59 3.56
CA ALA A 164 -13.36 -10.86 3.16
C ALA A 164 -14.37 -10.34 4.20
N ILE A 165 -14.09 -10.55 5.50
CA ILE A 165 -14.92 -10.04 6.60
C ILE A 165 -14.96 -8.52 6.58
N TRP A 166 -13.78 -7.88 6.48
CA TRP A 166 -13.65 -6.43 6.40
C TRP A 166 -14.46 -5.82 5.25
N LEU A 167 -14.29 -6.34 4.02
CA LEU A 167 -15.01 -5.86 2.85
C LEU A 167 -16.52 -6.13 2.95
N THR A 168 -16.94 -7.24 3.56
CA THR A 168 -18.36 -7.52 3.79
C THR A 168 -19.01 -6.45 4.66
N GLY A 169 -18.34 -6.00 5.72
CA GLY A 169 -18.83 -4.90 6.55
C GLY A 169 -18.91 -3.57 5.77
N ILE A 170 -17.97 -3.29 4.87
CA ILE A 170 -18.06 -2.13 3.96
C ILE A 170 -19.30 -2.23 3.06
N VAL A 171 -19.56 -3.39 2.48
CA VAL A 171 -20.77 -3.63 1.66
C VAL A 171 -22.04 -3.37 2.48
N GLN A 172 -22.09 -3.85 3.72
CA GLN A 172 -23.23 -3.66 4.61
C GLN A 172 -23.45 -2.17 4.93
N ARG A 173 -22.38 -1.40 5.23
CA ARG A 173 -22.45 0.06 5.39
C ARG A 173 -22.97 0.76 4.13
N GLN A 174 -22.45 0.41 2.95
CA GLN A 174 -22.90 0.99 1.68
C GLN A 174 -24.39 0.72 1.40
N ARG A 175 -24.93 -0.37 1.94
CA ARG A 175 -26.35 -0.76 1.85
C ARG A 175 -27.21 -0.24 3.00
N GLY A 176 -26.67 0.59 3.90
CA GLY A 176 -27.39 1.14 5.06
C GLY A 176 -27.67 0.12 6.17
N GLN A 177 -26.96 -1.00 6.19
CA GLN A 177 -27.09 -2.07 7.18
C GLN A 177 -26.05 -1.90 8.29
N ASP A 178 -26.06 -0.74 8.95
CA ASP A 178 -24.94 -0.35 9.81
C ASP A 178 -24.76 -1.26 11.04
N GLU A 179 -25.86 -1.76 11.64
CA GLU A 179 -25.79 -2.74 12.74
C GLU A 179 -25.18 -4.08 12.29
N ALA A 180 -25.51 -4.53 11.08
CA ALA A 180 -24.93 -5.76 10.53
C ALA A 180 -23.44 -5.59 10.22
N ALA A 181 -23.04 -4.40 9.74
CA ALA A 181 -21.65 -4.04 9.53
C ALA A 181 -20.86 -4.05 10.85
N ALA A 182 -21.40 -3.41 11.89
CA ALA A 182 -20.83 -3.39 13.22
C ALA A 182 -20.59 -4.81 13.76
N ALA A 183 -21.61 -5.68 13.73
CA ALA A 183 -21.49 -7.06 14.18
C ALA A 183 -20.46 -7.87 13.36
N THR A 184 -20.39 -7.64 12.05
CA THR A 184 -19.43 -8.31 11.17
C THR A 184 -18.00 -7.91 11.52
N TRP A 185 -17.74 -6.62 11.73
CA TRP A 185 -16.43 -6.12 12.10
C TRP A 185 -16.01 -6.45 13.54
N GLU A 186 -16.95 -6.58 14.47
CA GLU A 186 -16.64 -7.04 15.84
C GLU A 186 -16.00 -8.43 15.85
N SER A 187 -16.43 -9.32 14.96
CA SER A 187 -15.82 -10.66 14.83
C SER A 187 -14.33 -10.59 14.45
N LEU A 188 -13.91 -9.50 13.79
CA LEU A 188 -12.54 -9.29 13.34
C LEU A 188 -11.64 -8.73 14.45
N LEU A 189 -12.19 -7.99 15.43
CA LEU A 189 -11.41 -7.29 16.45
C LEU A 189 -10.46 -8.20 17.24
N SER A 190 -10.90 -9.41 17.57
CA SER A 190 -10.11 -10.38 18.34
C SER A 190 -8.87 -10.91 17.62
N ARG A 191 -8.78 -10.69 16.30
CA ARG A 191 -7.73 -11.22 15.42
C ARG A 191 -6.75 -10.14 14.95
N LEU A 192 -7.10 -8.87 15.14
CA LEU A 192 -6.29 -7.74 14.71
C LEU A 192 -5.29 -7.33 15.79
N GLU A 193 -4.17 -6.75 15.34
CA GLU A 193 -3.23 -6.05 16.20
C GLU A 193 -3.92 -4.91 16.97
N PRO A 194 -3.47 -4.56 18.19
CA PRO A 194 -4.16 -3.60 19.07
C PRO A 194 -4.46 -2.24 18.42
N ALA A 195 -3.53 -1.73 17.60
CA ALA A 195 -3.71 -0.47 16.88
C ALA A 195 -4.82 -0.58 15.80
N ALA A 196 -4.83 -1.67 15.05
CA ALA A 196 -5.84 -1.94 14.02
C ALA A 196 -7.22 -2.23 14.63
N ALA A 197 -7.26 -2.96 15.76
CA ALA A 197 -8.47 -3.20 16.51
C ALA A 197 -9.09 -1.88 17.03
N THR A 198 -8.27 -0.95 17.53
CA THR A 198 -8.75 0.37 17.99
C THR A 198 -9.35 1.18 16.84
N ALA A 199 -8.67 1.23 15.69
CA ALA A 199 -9.18 1.92 14.50
C ALA A 199 -10.49 1.32 13.98
N LEU A 200 -10.62 -0.01 14.02
CA LEU A 200 -11.85 -0.68 13.62
C LEU A 200 -12.98 -0.49 14.64
N GLN A 201 -12.66 -0.44 15.94
CA GLN A 201 -13.62 -0.14 16.99
C GLN A 201 -14.28 1.23 16.77
N GLU A 202 -13.51 2.24 16.40
CA GLU A 202 -14.05 3.56 16.05
C GLU A 202 -15.04 3.48 14.86
N GLN A 203 -14.71 2.69 13.84
CA GLN A 203 -15.61 2.48 12.69
C GLN A 203 -16.90 1.74 13.07
N ILE A 204 -16.83 0.81 14.03
CA ILE A 204 -17.98 0.09 14.59
C ILE A 204 -18.88 1.05 15.37
N ASP A 205 -18.30 1.93 16.18
CA ASP A 205 -19.06 2.90 16.96
C ASP A 205 -19.76 3.92 16.05
N ILE A 206 -19.05 4.43 15.03
CA ILE A 206 -19.63 5.29 13.98
C ILE A 206 -20.79 4.58 13.26
N ALA A 207 -20.63 3.29 12.92
CA ALA A 207 -21.69 2.50 12.28
C ALA A 207 -22.95 2.46 13.16
N ARG A 208 -22.81 2.24 14.46
CA ARG A 208 -23.94 2.14 15.41
C ARG A 208 -24.64 3.47 15.70
N GLY A 209 -24.25 4.55 15.03
CA GLY A 209 -24.73 5.89 15.37
C GLY A 209 -24.35 6.32 16.79
N LYS A 210 -23.44 5.58 17.44
CA LYS A 210 -22.73 6.06 18.60
C LYS A 210 -21.75 7.05 18.03
N THR A 211 -22.11 8.33 18.04
CA THR A 211 -21.12 9.39 17.94
C THR A 211 -20.01 8.96 18.89
N PRO A 212 -18.78 8.73 18.41
CA PRO A 212 -17.68 8.55 19.34
C PRO A 212 -17.83 9.72 20.30
N PRO A 213 -17.80 9.54 21.64
CA PRO A 213 -17.58 10.69 22.50
C PRO A 213 -16.43 11.44 21.83
N PRO A 214 -16.62 12.72 21.43
CA PRO A 214 -15.62 13.46 20.65
C PRO A 214 -14.34 13.12 21.34
N ALA A 215 -13.45 12.44 20.60
CA ALA A 215 -12.42 11.60 21.20
C ALA A 215 -12.07 12.23 22.51
N GLN A 216 -12.15 11.50 23.63
CA GLN A 216 -11.26 11.92 24.68
C GLN A 216 -9.85 11.89 24.02
N ALA A 217 -9.38 12.98 23.38
CA ALA A 217 -9.02 14.15 24.15
C ALA A 217 -8.95 13.71 25.60
N SER A 218 -7.92 12.93 25.85
CA SER A 218 -7.18 13.05 27.09
C SER A 218 -6.84 14.55 27.21
N ALA A 219 -7.86 15.27 27.60
CA ALA A 219 -8.01 16.66 27.95
C ALA A 219 -9.19 16.67 28.92
N THR A 220 -9.12 15.79 29.93
CA THR A 220 -9.38 16.30 31.27
C THR A 220 -8.11 17.05 31.66
N PRO A 221 -8.22 18.33 32.04
CA PRO A 221 -7.08 19.21 32.28
C PRO A 221 -6.33 18.74 33.52
N THR A 222 -5.23 18.03 33.33
CA THR A 222 -4.22 17.90 34.37
C THR A 222 -3.31 19.11 34.22
N ALA A 223 -3.55 20.13 35.05
CA ALA A 223 -2.50 21.04 35.44
C ALA A 223 -1.34 20.18 35.99
N GLY A 224 -0.30 20.00 35.16
CA GLY A 224 0.78 19.07 35.44
C GLY A 224 1.72 18.89 34.24
N THR A 225 2.37 19.98 33.85
CA THR A 225 3.74 20.05 33.33
C THR A 225 4.35 18.80 32.67
N SER A 226 4.43 18.82 31.34
CA SER A 226 5.71 18.70 30.62
C SER A 226 5.54 19.27 29.20
N PRO A 227 6.30 20.30 28.81
CA PRO A 227 6.18 20.94 27.51
C PRO A 227 6.76 20.00 26.44
N SER A 228 5.92 19.52 25.53
CA SER A 228 6.45 19.08 24.23
C SER A 228 6.75 20.36 23.44
N PRO A 229 7.96 20.52 22.87
CA PRO A 229 8.35 21.75 22.19
C PRO A 229 7.58 21.89 20.87
N GLY A 230 6.36 22.43 20.96
CA GLY A 230 5.51 22.78 19.83
C GLY A 230 5.71 24.24 19.47
N LEU A 231 5.97 24.53 18.21
CA LEU A 231 6.13 25.90 17.73
C LEU A 231 4.76 26.53 17.52
N SER A 232 4.41 27.51 18.35
CA SER A 232 3.17 28.29 18.21
C SER A 232 3.35 29.43 17.19
N VAL A 233 2.52 29.45 16.16
CA VAL A 233 2.56 30.41 15.05
C VAL A 233 1.17 31.03 14.89
N THR A 234 1.10 32.35 15.05
CA THR A 234 -0.13 33.12 14.78
C THR A 234 -0.06 33.71 13.37
N VAL A 235 -0.94 33.25 12.49
CA VAL A 235 -1.04 33.71 11.11
C VAL A 235 -2.12 34.78 11.00
N THR A 236 -1.73 35.97 10.55
CA THR A 236 -2.63 37.09 10.28
C THR A 236 -2.73 37.30 8.77
N LEU A 237 -3.94 37.43 8.24
CA LEU A 237 -4.14 37.75 6.82
C LEU A 237 -4.12 39.27 6.60
N ALA A 238 -3.43 39.73 5.54
CA ALA A 238 -3.54 41.12 5.12
C ALA A 238 -5.00 41.43 4.67
N PRO A 239 -5.50 42.66 4.89
CA PRO A 239 -6.89 43.02 4.59
C PRO A 239 -7.33 42.75 3.15
N ALA A 240 -6.41 42.86 2.17
CA ALA A 240 -6.68 42.58 0.76
C ALA A 240 -6.91 41.09 0.46
N LEU A 241 -6.26 40.19 1.21
CA LEU A 241 -6.43 38.73 1.10
C LEU A 241 -7.59 38.23 1.95
N ALA A 242 -7.89 38.89 3.08
CA ALA A 242 -9.06 38.59 3.89
C ALA A 242 -10.38 38.76 3.11
N ALA A 243 -10.46 39.75 2.22
CA ALA A 243 -11.62 39.96 1.34
C ALA A 243 -11.75 38.86 0.26
N ARG A 244 -10.63 38.37 -0.28
CA ARG A 244 -10.59 37.29 -1.27
C ARG A 244 -10.89 35.92 -0.66
N ALA A 245 -10.38 35.68 0.54
CA ALA A 245 -10.65 34.48 1.33
C ALA A 245 -12.14 34.32 1.69
N ALA A 246 -12.82 35.44 1.97
CA ALA A 246 -14.26 35.45 2.24
C ALA A 246 -15.11 35.05 1.02
N ALA A 247 -14.56 35.11 -0.20
CA ALA A 247 -15.23 34.68 -1.42
C ALA A 247 -15.17 33.15 -1.67
N GLY A 248 -14.41 32.42 -0.84
CA GLY A 248 -14.52 30.97 -0.67
C GLY A 248 -13.81 30.13 -1.74
N GLN A 249 -12.70 29.49 -1.32
CA GLN A 249 -12.17 28.15 -1.70
C GLN A 249 -10.66 28.01 -1.40
N ASP A 250 -10.00 29.11 -1.01
CA ASP A 250 -8.58 29.09 -0.67
C ASP A 250 -8.30 28.36 0.66
N THR A 251 -7.14 27.72 0.79
CA THR A 251 -6.68 27.01 1.98
C THR A 251 -5.35 27.59 2.47
N VAL A 252 -5.20 27.80 3.78
CA VAL A 252 -3.93 28.23 4.40
C VAL A 252 -3.12 27.00 4.80
N PHE A 253 -1.90 26.90 4.29
CA PHE A 253 -0.90 25.95 4.72
C PHE A 253 0.13 26.69 5.58
N VAL A 254 0.35 26.22 6.81
CA VAL A 254 1.49 26.65 7.62
C VAL A 254 2.56 25.59 7.50
N ILE A 255 3.72 25.99 6.98
CA ILE A 255 4.78 25.07 6.56
C ILE A 255 6.06 25.43 7.33
N ALA A 256 6.68 24.41 7.91
CA ALA A 256 8.00 24.49 8.52
C ALA A 256 9.00 23.66 7.71
N ARG A 257 10.17 24.22 7.39
CA ARG A 257 11.25 23.53 6.66
C ARG A 257 12.63 23.87 7.22
N VAL A 258 13.64 23.10 6.81
CA VAL A 258 15.04 23.41 7.13
C VAL A 258 15.53 24.58 6.26
N PRO A 259 16.12 25.64 6.84
CA PRO A 259 16.66 26.76 6.07
C PRO A 259 17.81 26.30 5.15
N GLY A 260 17.70 26.59 3.86
CA GLY A 260 18.70 26.18 2.85
C GLY A 260 18.73 24.67 2.55
N GLY A 261 17.77 23.91 3.07
CA GLY A 261 17.60 22.49 2.79
C GLY A 261 16.82 22.19 1.50
N PRO A 262 16.60 20.91 1.15
CA PRO A 262 15.73 20.52 0.06
C PRO A 262 14.31 21.09 0.25
N PRO A 263 13.53 21.34 -0.82
CA PRO A 263 12.23 22.02 -0.78
C PRO A 263 11.11 21.21 -0.06
N MET A 264 11.46 20.09 0.55
CA MET A 264 10.56 19.19 1.25
C MET A 264 10.20 19.78 2.63
N PRO A 265 8.91 19.87 2.98
CA PRO A 265 8.50 20.41 4.27
C PRO A 265 8.67 19.37 5.39
N VAL A 266 9.08 19.85 6.57
CA VAL A 266 9.28 19.03 7.79
C VAL A 266 7.99 18.88 8.57
N ALA A 267 7.16 19.93 8.61
CA ALA A 267 5.83 19.90 9.18
C ALA A 267 4.87 20.76 8.35
N VAL A 268 3.65 20.27 8.15
CA VAL A 268 2.61 20.97 7.37
C VAL A 268 1.28 20.88 8.10
N GLN A 269 0.67 22.01 8.40
CA GLN A 269 -0.72 22.07 8.84
C GLN A 269 -1.60 22.79 7.82
N ARG A 270 -2.76 22.21 7.57
CA ARG A 270 -3.76 22.71 6.63
C ARG A 270 -4.95 23.28 7.39
N HIS A 271 -5.26 24.55 7.13
CA HIS A 271 -6.35 25.27 7.78
C HIS A 271 -7.26 25.94 6.76
N PRO A 272 -8.60 25.85 6.91
CA PRO A 272 -9.52 26.59 6.06
C PRO A 272 -9.36 28.09 6.32
N VAL A 273 -9.48 28.93 5.27
CA VAL A 273 -9.36 30.38 5.46
C VAL A 273 -10.64 30.91 6.09
N GLN A 274 -10.64 31.05 7.40
CA GLN A 274 -11.72 31.66 8.17
C GLN A 274 -11.21 33.00 8.73
N ALA A 275 -12.10 33.97 8.87
CA ALA A 275 -11.72 35.33 9.24
C ALA A 275 -11.04 35.38 10.63
N SER A 276 -9.98 36.21 10.76
CA SER A 276 -9.27 36.56 12.01
C SER A 276 -8.13 35.59 12.43
N PRO A 277 -7.16 36.02 13.27
CA PRO A 277 -5.82 35.45 13.30
C PRO A 277 -5.86 33.99 13.75
N LEU A 278 -5.26 33.14 12.92
CA LEU A 278 -5.23 31.70 13.12
C LEU A 278 -3.99 31.36 13.95
N THR A 279 -4.17 30.95 15.19
CA THR A 279 -3.07 30.41 16.01
C THR A 279 -2.93 28.92 15.75
N VAL A 280 -1.79 28.55 15.17
CA VAL A 280 -1.41 27.20 14.75
C VAL A 280 -0.24 26.74 15.59
N THR A 281 -0.32 25.54 16.18
CA THR A 281 0.83 24.95 16.87
C THR A 281 1.39 23.82 16.02
N LEU A 282 2.58 24.00 15.46
CA LEU A 282 3.27 22.94 14.72
C LEU A 282 4.05 22.05 15.70
N SER A 283 3.94 20.74 15.50
CA SER A 283 4.57 19.72 16.32
C SER A 283 5.17 18.60 15.46
N ASP A 284 5.87 17.66 16.08
CA ASP A 284 6.41 16.48 15.39
C ASP A 284 5.33 15.59 14.77
N ALA A 285 4.09 15.67 15.25
CA ALA A 285 2.96 14.92 14.73
C ALA A 285 2.47 15.42 13.36
N ASP A 286 2.87 16.64 12.97
CA ASP A 286 2.46 17.29 11.72
C ASP A 286 3.42 17.01 10.56
N SER A 287 4.32 16.04 10.72
CA SER A 287 5.31 15.68 9.73
C SER A 287 4.72 14.78 8.63
N PRO A 288 4.80 15.16 7.34
CA PRO A 288 4.30 14.35 6.23
C PRO A 288 5.17 13.11 5.95
N MET A 289 6.39 13.02 6.51
CA MET A 289 7.24 11.84 6.46
C MET A 289 7.93 11.65 7.83
N PRO A 290 7.69 10.53 8.55
CA PRO A 290 8.15 10.35 9.93
C PRO A 290 9.68 10.12 10.07
N THR A 291 10.47 10.47 9.06
CA THR A 291 11.93 10.31 9.05
C THR A 291 12.69 11.51 9.60
N GLN A 292 12.06 12.69 9.77
CA GLN A 292 12.70 13.89 10.31
C GLN A 292 11.72 14.70 11.17
N LYS A 293 12.04 14.89 12.46
CA LYS A 293 11.17 15.58 13.43
C LYS A 293 11.49 17.06 13.56
N LEU A 294 10.49 17.86 13.89
CA LEU A 294 10.61 19.30 14.11
C LEU A 294 11.44 19.58 15.37
N SER A 295 11.28 18.78 16.42
CA SER A 295 11.99 18.88 17.70
C SER A 295 13.49 18.60 17.60
N GLU A 296 13.92 17.90 16.55
CA GLU A 296 15.32 17.52 16.33
C GLU A 296 16.10 18.62 15.57
N LEU A 297 15.40 19.62 15.03
CA LEU A 297 16.01 20.71 14.29
C LEU A 297 16.45 21.83 15.23
N THR A 298 17.65 22.37 15.00
CA THR A 298 18.17 23.55 15.71
C THR A 298 17.68 24.85 15.09
N ARG A 299 17.35 24.83 13.80
CA ARG A 299 16.88 25.99 13.05
C ARG A 299 15.80 25.59 12.06
N VAL A 300 14.72 26.36 12.03
CA VAL A 300 13.57 26.13 11.18
C VAL A 300 13.16 27.42 10.49
N GLU A 301 12.75 27.30 9.24
CA GLU A 301 12.15 28.37 8.45
C GLU A 301 10.65 28.11 8.37
N VAL A 302 9.85 29.05 8.87
CA VAL A 302 8.39 28.93 8.88
C VAL A 302 7.77 30.02 8.03
N PHE A 303 6.86 29.60 7.16
CA PHE A 303 6.08 30.48 6.31
C PHE A 303 4.66 29.94 6.17
N ALA A 304 3.72 30.85 5.90
CA ALA A 304 2.36 30.49 5.54
C ALA A 304 2.18 30.65 4.02
N ARG A 305 1.40 29.74 3.42
CA ARG A 305 0.98 29.82 2.02
C ARG A 305 -0.53 29.76 1.93
N LEU A 306 -1.10 30.67 1.16
CA LEU A 306 -2.47 30.57 0.68
C LEU A 306 -2.46 29.84 -0.66
N SER A 307 -3.06 28.66 -0.74
CA SER A 307 -3.22 27.93 -1.99
C SER A 307 -4.68 27.77 -2.39
N ALA A 308 -4.96 28.10 -3.65
CA ALA A 308 -6.24 27.83 -4.30
C ALA A 308 -6.36 26.36 -4.77
N SER A 309 -5.21 25.69 -4.99
CA SER A 309 -5.15 24.31 -5.50
C SER A 309 -5.39 23.23 -4.43
N GLY A 310 -5.32 23.62 -3.15
CA GLY A 310 -5.42 22.68 -2.03
C GLY A 310 -4.17 21.81 -1.80
N THR A 311 -3.04 22.14 -2.43
CA THR A 311 -1.76 21.43 -2.24
C THR A 311 -0.75 22.25 -1.43
N ALA A 312 0.10 21.56 -0.67
CA ALA A 312 1.20 22.19 0.10
C ALA A 312 2.44 22.48 -0.75
N MET A 313 2.46 22.09 -2.03
CA MET A 313 3.52 22.41 -3.00
C MET A 313 3.23 23.75 -3.68
N ARG A 314 4.27 24.46 -4.11
CA ARG A 314 4.10 25.79 -4.72
C ARG A 314 3.46 25.62 -6.10
N GLN A 315 2.35 26.30 -6.33
CA GLN A 315 1.69 26.40 -7.63
C GLN A 315 1.68 27.85 -8.13
N GLU A 316 1.45 28.03 -9.43
CA GLU A 316 1.28 29.35 -10.03
C GLU A 316 0.02 30.02 -9.46
N GLY A 317 0.18 31.19 -8.83
CA GLY A 317 -0.92 31.95 -8.21
C GLY A 317 -1.06 31.80 -6.70
N ASP A 318 -0.25 30.96 -6.04
CA ASP A 318 -0.18 30.88 -4.59
C ASP A 318 0.47 32.13 -3.99
N VAL A 319 -0.04 32.58 -2.83
CA VAL A 319 0.51 33.73 -2.09
C VAL A 319 1.20 33.23 -0.84
N GLU A 320 2.49 33.55 -0.69
CA GLU A 320 3.31 33.15 0.46
C GLU A 320 3.67 34.36 1.32
N SER A 321 3.90 34.13 2.62
CA SER A 321 4.52 35.12 3.51
C SER A 321 6.05 35.09 3.40
N ALA A 322 6.71 36.19 3.78
CA ALA A 322 8.16 36.17 4.02
C ALA A 322 8.51 35.08 5.05
N PRO A 323 9.53 34.24 4.77
CA PRO A 323 9.92 33.18 5.68
C PRO A 323 10.60 33.73 6.94
N ILE A 324 10.16 33.27 8.11
CA ILE A 324 10.77 33.62 9.38
C ILE A 324 11.66 32.47 9.81
N THR A 325 12.96 32.76 9.98
CA THR A 325 13.91 31.79 10.52
C THR A 325 13.92 31.88 12.05
N LEU A 326 13.77 30.73 12.70
CA LEU A 326 13.67 30.59 14.15
C LEU A 326 14.67 29.53 14.61
N ASP A 327 15.33 29.80 15.73
CA ASP A 327 16.13 28.78 16.41
C ASP A 327 15.25 28.03 17.43
N LEU A 328 15.29 26.70 17.42
CA LEU A 328 14.50 25.82 18.28
C LEU A 328 15.35 25.24 19.43
N PRO A 329 14.77 24.93 20.60
CA PRO A 329 13.35 25.11 20.96
C PRO A 329 13.01 26.58 21.27
N THR A 330 11.83 27.04 20.85
CA THR A 330 11.33 28.38 21.19
C THR A 330 9.89 28.30 21.67
N ASP A 331 9.60 28.91 22.82
CA ASP A 331 8.24 29.05 23.37
C ASP A 331 7.57 30.35 22.88
N LYS A 332 8.22 31.07 21.97
CA LYS A 332 7.74 32.34 21.44
C LYS A 332 6.65 32.10 20.40
N VAL A 333 5.52 32.79 20.55
CA VAL A 333 4.48 32.84 19.53
C VAL A 333 4.96 33.68 18.36
N VAL A 334 5.12 33.07 17.19
CA VAL A 334 5.62 33.74 15.99
C VAL A 334 4.47 34.31 15.19
N GLN A 335 4.48 35.61 14.94
CA GLN A 335 3.44 36.25 14.13
C GLN A 335 3.87 36.30 12.67
N ILE A 336 3.07 35.71 11.79
CA ILE A 336 3.28 35.70 10.33
C ILE A 336 2.14 36.47 9.67
N THR A 337 2.47 37.43 8.81
CA THR A 337 1.49 38.16 8.03
C THR A 337 1.50 37.68 6.59
N LEU A 338 0.40 37.09 6.12
CA LEU A 338 0.20 36.67 4.73
C LEU A 338 -0.10 37.89 3.85
N GLY A 339 0.72 38.12 2.82
CA GLY A 339 0.50 39.18 1.83
C GLY A 339 1.30 40.47 2.02
N GLN A 340 2.38 40.45 2.80
CA GLN A 340 3.44 41.45 2.71
C GLN A 340 4.69 40.84 2.05
N PRO A 341 5.44 41.62 1.26
CA PRO A 341 6.62 41.13 0.54
C PRO A 341 7.75 40.64 1.45
#